data_AF-A0A2N3PJ48-F1
#
_entry.id   AF-A0A2N3PJ48-F1
#
_cell.length_a   1.000
_cell.length_b   1.000
_cell.length_c   1.000
_cell.angle_alpha   90.00
_cell.angle_beta   90.00
_cell.angle_gamma   90.00
#
_symmetry.space_group_name_H-M   'P 1'
#
loop_
_entity.id
_entity.type
_entity.pdbx_description
1 polymer ?
#
loop_
_entity_poly.entity_id
_entity_poly.type
_entity_poly.pdbx_seq_one_letter_code
_entity_poly.pdbx_strand_id
1 'polypeptide(L)'
;MFGWVRNSLDSDGIFAIEVRGYKNSLYKMGIPVIDEKDAFIFENHYRRFLNFDALLRELKDFKIIYAREDRGFAPFADEDDYFIRVIAQK
;
A
#
# COMPACT_ATOMS: atom_id res chain seq x y z
N MET A 1 -4.13 -10.40 -7.84
CA MET A 1 -4.23 -8.99 -8.31
C MET A 1 -3.05 -8.53 -9.16
N PHE A 2 -1.80 -8.89 -8.83
CA PHE A 2 -0.59 -8.33 -9.47
C PHE A 2 0.04 -9.15 -10.60
N GLY A 3 -0.69 -10.11 -11.19
CA GLY A 3 -0.15 -10.97 -12.25
C GLY A 3 0.36 -10.19 -13.48
N TRP A 4 -0.30 -9.08 -13.82
CA TRP A 4 0.13 -8.21 -14.91
C TRP A 4 1.49 -7.56 -14.61
N VAL A 5 1.76 -7.13 -13.37
CA VAL A 5 3.05 -6.54 -12.97
C VAL A 5 4.16 -7.56 -13.16
N ARG A 6 3.94 -8.80 -12.71
CA ARG A 6 4.90 -9.90 -12.88
C ARG A 6 5.20 -10.14 -14.35
N ASN A 7 4.19 -10.09 -15.22
CA ASN A 7 4.37 -10.30 -16.65
C ASN A 7 5.09 -9.14 -17.35
N SER A 8 4.99 -7.93 -16.81
CA SER A 8 5.64 -6.72 -17.36
C SER A 8 7.07 -6.51 -16.89
N LEU A 9 7.49 -7.12 -15.78
CA LEU A 9 8.87 -7.00 -15.29
C LEU A 9 9.81 -8.01 -15.96
N ASP A 10 11.04 -7.59 -16.23
CA ASP A 10 12.14 -8.48 -16.60
C ASP A 10 12.54 -9.41 -15.45
N SER A 11 13.35 -10.43 -15.74
CA SER A 11 13.98 -11.26 -14.68
C SER A 11 14.67 -10.37 -13.67
N ASP A 12 14.50 -10.68 -12.38
CA ASP A 12 15.07 -9.94 -11.26
C ASP A 12 14.58 -8.48 -11.14
N GLY A 13 13.55 -8.10 -11.91
CA GLY A 13 12.92 -6.77 -11.86
C GLY A 13 12.28 -6.49 -10.51
N ILE A 14 12.37 -5.23 -10.07
CA ILE A 14 11.87 -4.77 -8.77
C ILE A 14 10.46 -4.20 -8.91
N PHE A 15 9.58 -4.64 -8.03
CA PHE A 15 8.28 -4.03 -7.77
C PHE A 15 8.31 -3.36 -6.40
N ALA A 16 8.32 -2.02 -6.38
CA ALA A 16 8.28 -1.22 -5.17
C ALA A 16 6.87 -0.63 -4.98
N ILE A 17 6.31 -0.81 -3.79
CA ILE A 17 4.97 -0.34 -3.41
C ILE A 17 5.10 0.53 -2.17
N GLU A 18 4.51 1.71 -2.22
CA GLU A 18 4.30 2.59 -1.08
C GLU A 18 2.85 3.07 -1.05
N VAL A 19 2.12 2.73 0.01
CA VAL A 19 0.68 2.99 0.13
C VAL A 19 0.28 3.18 1.60
N ARG A 20 -0.89 3.79 1.85
CA ARG A 20 -1.44 3.88 3.20
C ARG A 20 -1.99 2.52 3.65
N GLY A 21 -1.63 2.12 4.86
CA GLY A 21 -2.14 0.92 5.53
C GLY A 21 -3.19 1.25 6.60
N TYR A 22 -3.66 0.23 7.30
CA TYR A 22 -4.67 0.40 8.35
C TYR A 22 -4.13 1.13 9.60
N LYS A 23 -2.81 1.20 9.80
CA LYS A 23 -2.22 2.00 10.90
C LYS A 23 -2.13 3.49 10.59
N ASN A 24 -2.39 3.90 9.35
CA ASN A 24 -2.39 5.30 8.97
C ASN A 24 -3.52 6.05 9.70
N SER A 25 -3.24 7.24 10.22
CA SER A 25 -4.19 8.03 11.02
C SER A 25 -5.47 8.41 10.26
N LEU A 26 -5.43 8.45 8.93
CA LEU A 26 -6.58 8.77 8.08
C LEU A 26 -7.48 7.57 7.78
N TYR A 27 -7.11 6.35 8.21
CA TYR A 27 -7.92 5.17 7.95
C TYR A 27 -9.29 5.31 8.63
N LYS A 28 -10.36 5.08 7.86
CA LYS A 28 -11.78 5.27 8.26
C LYS A 28 -12.21 6.71 8.56
N MET A 29 -11.40 7.70 8.21
CA MET A 29 -11.83 9.11 8.25
C MET A 29 -12.71 9.43 7.04
N GLY A 30 -13.78 10.21 7.26
CA GLY A 30 -14.68 10.66 6.20
C GLY A 30 -15.80 9.67 5.83
N ILE A 31 -16.29 9.77 4.60
CA ILE A 31 -17.43 8.99 4.10
C ILE A 31 -16.91 7.75 3.36
N PRO A 32 -17.33 6.52 3.72
CA PRO A 32 -16.94 5.33 2.98
C PRO A 32 -17.47 5.36 1.55
N VAL A 33 -16.66 4.92 0.60
CA VAL A 33 -17.05 4.82 -0.81
C VAL A 33 -17.89 3.55 -0.99
N ILE A 34 -19.07 3.70 -1.60
CA ILE A 34 -19.99 2.59 -1.88
C ILE A 34 -19.28 1.56 -2.76
N ASP A 35 -19.41 0.27 -2.40
CA ASP A 35 -18.81 -0.89 -3.07
C ASP A 35 -17.27 -0.94 -3.13
N GLU A 36 -16.57 -0.03 -2.46
CA GLU A 36 -15.11 -0.02 -2.39
C GLU A 36 -14.60 -0.23 -0.96
N LYS A 37 -14.19 -1.47 -0.68
CA LYS A 37 -13.63 -1.83 0.63
C LYS A 37 -12.38 -0.96 0.94
N ASP A 38 -12.38 -0.41 2.15
CA ASP A 38 -11.30 0.40 2.72
C ASP A 38 -10.98 1.68 1.91
N ALA A 39 -11.97 2.21 1.19
CA ALA A 39 -11.88 3.50 0.51
C ALA A 39 -12.82 4.53 1.15
N PHE A 40 -12.32 5.76 1.33
CA PHE A 40 -13.04 6.84 1.99
C PHE A 40 -12.79 8.18 1.27
N ILE A 41 -13.79 9.05 1.28
CA ILE A 41 -13.66 10.45 0.87
C ILE A 41 -13.56 11.29 2.14
N PHE A 42 -12.41 11.93 2.34
CA PHE A 42 -12.14 12.84 3.46
C PHE A 42 -11.47 14.10 2.91
N GLU A 43 -11.96 15.29 3.29
CA GLU A 43 -11.48 16.57 2.75
C GLU A 43 -11.47 16.64 1.22
N ASN A 44 -12.54 16.15 0.58
CA ASN A 44 -12.67 16.04 -0.88
C ASN A 44 -11.62 15.16 -1.58
N HIS A 45 -10.82 14.39 -0.83
CA HIS A 45 -9.82 13.47 -1.39
C HIS A 45 -10.24 12.02 -1.17
N TYR A 46 -10.34 11.26 -2.28
CA TYR A 46 -10.44 9.80 -2.26
C TYR A 46 -9.13 9.20 -1.75
N ARG A 47 -9.21 8.34 -0.74
CA ARG A 47 -8.06 7.59 -0.23
C ARG A 47 -8.46 6.13 -0.04
N ARG A 48 -7.62 5.21 -0.53
CA ARG A 48 -7.75 3.77 -0.31
C ARG A 48 -6.62 3.26 0.57
N PHE A 49 -6.97 2.38 1.50
CA PHE A 49 -6.05 1.82 2.47
C PHE A 49 -5.95 0.31 2.26
N LEU A 50 -4.74 -0.23 2.33
CA LEU A 50 -4.51 -1.67 2.17
C LEU A 50 -4.27 -2.35 3.52
N ASN A 51 -4.80 -3.57 3.65
CA ASN A 51 -4.38 -4.45 4.73
C ASN A 51 -2.97 -5.00 4.43
N PHE A 52 -2.03 -4.81 5.35
CA PHE A 52 -0.63 -5.21 5.17
C PHE A 52 -0.48 -6.71 4.87
N ASP A 53 -1.06 -7.59 5.70
CA ASP A 53 -0.95 -9.04 5.51
C ASP A 53 -1.63 -9.52 4.23
N ALA A 54 -2.77 -8.90 3.87
CA ALA A 54 -3.45 -9.22 2.61
C ALA A 54 -2.60 -8.81 1.39
N LEU A 55 -1.93 -7.65 1.44
CA LEU A 55 -1.02 -7.22 0.39
C LEU A 55 0.13 -8.24 0.21
N LEU A 56 0.75 -8.70 1.30
CA LEU A 56 1.82 -9.69 1.22
C LEU A 56 1.34 -11.03 0.64
N ARG A 57 0.13 -11.46 0.97
CA ARG A 57 -0.48 -12.67 0.35
C ARG A 57 -0.70 -12.52 -1.15
N GLU A 58 -1.08 -11.33 -1.61
CA GLU A 58 -1.25 -11.04 -3.05
C GLU A 58 0.09 -10.99 -3.81
N LEU A 59 1.20 -10.78 -3.10
CA LEU A 59 2.56 -10.75 -3.64
C LEU A 59 3.31 -12.08 -3.48
N LYS A 60 2.61 -13.17 -3.14
CA LYS A 60 3.19 -14.51 -2.93
C LYS A 60 4.04 -15.03 -4.10
N ASP A 61 3.77 -14.55 -5.31
CA ASP A 61 4.49 -14.95 -6.53
C ASP A 61 5.74 -14.11 -6.77
N PHE A 62 6.08 -13.19 -5.86
CA PHE A 62 7.31 -12.42 -5.86
C PHE A 62 8.18 -12.82 -4.66
N LYS A 63 9.49 -12.63 -4.80
CA LYS A 63 10.41 -12.68 -3.66
C LYS A 63 10.34 -11.36 -2.91
N ILE A 64 9.85 -11.37 -1.68
CA ILE A 64 9.84 -10.16 -0.82
C ILE A 64 11.26 -9.91 -0.29
N ILE A 65 11.85 -8.78 -0.68
CA ILE A 65 13.16 -8.33 -0.20
C ILE A 65 12.99 -7.51 1.08
N TYR A 66 11.94 -6.68 1.13
CA TYR A 66 11.63 -5.83 2.27
C TYR A 66 10.12 -5.62 2.37
N ALA A 67 9.57 -5.66 3.58
CA ALA A 67 8.17 -5.32 3.83
C ALA A 67 8.00 -4.81 5.26
N ARG A 68 7.48 -3.59 5.42
CA ARG A 68 7.11 -3.03 6.73
C ARG A 68 5.92 -2.09 6.60
N GLU A 69 5.17 -1.94 7.69
CA GLU A 69 4.23 -0.85 7.91
C GLU A 69 4.75 -0.01 9.08
N ASP A 70 5.33 1.14 8.77
CA ASP A 70 6.04 1.99 9.74
C ASP A 70 5.98 3.47 9.34
N ARG A 71 6.48 4.33 10.22
CA ARG A 71 6.72 5.76 9.95
C ARG A 71 8.07 5.97 9.23
N GLY A 72 8.32 7.19 8.79
CA GLY A 72 9.54 7.61 8.11
C GLY A 72 9.59 7.22 6.62
N PHE A 73 8.48 6.72 6.06
CA PHE A 73 8.43 6.32 4.65
C PHE A 73 8.00 7.46 3.74
N ALA A 74 7.00 8.25 4.14
CA ALA A 74 6.50 9.38 3.36
C ALA A 74 6.30 10.64 4.22
N PRO A 75 7.36 11.15 4.89
CA PRO A 75 7.26 12.37 5.70
C PRO A 75 6.97 13.58 4.79
N PHE A 76 6.04 14.43 5.22
CA PHE A 76 5.72 15.67 4.52
C PHE A 76 5.36 16.78 5.51
N ALA A 77 6.04 17.93 5.39
CA ALA A 77 5.95 19.02 6.35
C ALA A 77 6.17 18.54 7.80
N ASP A 78 5.18 18.69 8.67
CA ASP A 78 5.15 18.26 10.07
C ASP A 78 4.48 16.89 10.28
N GLU A 79 4.05 16.22 9.20
CA GLU A 79 3.43 14.91 9.26
C GLU A 79 4.42 13.78 8.94
N ASP A 80 4.49 12.80 9.84
CA ASP A 80 5.15 11.52 9.63
C ASP A 80 4.26 10.37 10.13
N ASP A 81 3.41 9.89 9.24
CA ASP A 81 2.40 8.87 9.55
C ASP A 81 2.83 7.48 9.06
N TYR A 82 2.08 6.45 9.44
CA TYR A 82 2.32 5.07 9.03
C TYR A 82 1.99 4.85 7.55
N PHE A 83 2.93 4.26 6.82
CA PHE A 83 2.74 3.75 5.46
C PHE A 83 3.24 2.31 5.36
N ILE A 84 2.67 1.56 4.43
CA ILE A 84 3.20 0.27 4.00
C ILE A 84 4.25 0.52 2.93
N ARG A 85 5.44 -0.05 3.11
CA ARG A 85 6.48 -0.14 2.07
C ARG A 85 6.83 -1.59 1.82
N VAL A 86 6.73 -2.02 0.57
CA VAL A 86 7.14 -3.35 0.11
C VAL A 86 8.08 -3.22 -1.07
N ILE A 87 9.19 -3.94 -1.02
CA ILE A 87 10.11 -4.15 -2.15
C ILE A 87 10.09 -5.64 -2.46
N ALA A 88 9.59 -5.96 -3.64
CA ALA A 88 9.42 -7.32 -4.14
C ALA A 88 10.22 -7.49 -5.44
N GLN A 89 10.66 -8.71 -5.74
CA GLN A 89 11.43 -9.05 -6.94
C GLN A 89 10.77 -10.18 -7.72
N LYS A 90 10.75 -10.09 -9.05
CA LYS A 90 10.21 -11.12 -9.94
C LYS A 90 11.04 -12.41 -9.90
#